data_AF-A0A9P0BD00-F1
#
_entry.id   AF-A0A9P0BD00-F1
#
_cell.length_a   1.000
_cell.length_b   1.000
_cell.length_c   1.000
_cell.angle_alpha   90.00
_cell.angle_beta   90.00
_cell.angle_gamma   90.00
#
_symmetry.space_group_name_H-M   'P 1'
#
loop_
_entity.id
_entity.type
_entity.pdbx_description
1 polymer ?
#
loop_
_entity_poly.entity_id
_entity_poly.type
_entity_poly.pdbx_seq_one_letter_code
_entity_poly.pdbx_strand_id
1 'polypeptide(L)'
;MKLKMWSKGKTKKNLVNPVVPVAQFEAFKVYEDEERMARIDKILKEKCKNSKSFYKGTAEDRFLTKTEVAEMERIRKEKEEEEDSKDRLEDVELDICPMSIEKNFDDSIELAEDVIIKTGKRKDIFFEMEEYRDDIFKYLREHELVNRPKPGYMKKQPDVNSNMRTILVDWLVEVAEEYKLQTETLYLAINYIDRFLSYMSVVRAKLQLVGTAAMFLASKYEEIYPPDIGEFVYITDDTYNKRQVIRMEHLILKILGFDLSVPTPLTFIHAICVSNKLTEKTLYLAMYLGELSMLNGEAYLEFLPSTIASSALALARHTLGQEPWTEHLSKYTGYELNSLLKCIEFLNMMFRMSPTSSQHAIMDKYRNKKYLSVSSLKPNPKPIC
;
A
#
# COMPACT_ATOMS: atom_id res chain seq x y z
N MET A 1 -24.50 -61.66 -11.70
CA MET A 1 -25.93 -61.64 -11.34
C MET A 1 -26.20 -60.37 -10.55
N LYS A 2 -27.06 -59.50 -11.09
CA LYS A 2 -27.79 -58.34 -10.49
C LYS A 2 -27.05 -57.08 -9.98
N LEU A 3 -27.25 -56.01 -10.77
CA LEU A 3 -27.34 -54.59 -10.41
C LEU A 3 -28.24 -54.31 -9.20
N LYS A 4 -27.96 -53.19 -8.49
CA LYS A 4 -28.95 -52.11 -8.27
C LYS A 4 -28.31 -50.77 -7.83
N MET A 5 -28.65 -49.73 -8.60
CA MET A 5 -28.50 -48.31 -8.28
C MET A 5 -29.36 -47.89 -7.07
N TRP A 6 -28.91 -46.89 -6.28
CA TRP A 6 -29.68 -45.65 -6.10
C TRP A 6 -28.80 -44.51 -5.52
N SER A 7 -28.75 -43.42 -6.27
CA SER A 7 -28.44 -42.04 -5.87
C SER A 7 -29.23 -41.56 -4.63
N LYS A 8 -28.59 -40.76 -3.78
CA LYS A 8 -29.16 -39.49 -3.26
C LYS A 8 -28.07 -38.66 -2.58
N GLY A 9 -27.89 -37.44 -3.10
CA GLY A 9 -26.95 -36.46 -2.60
C GLY A 9 -27.24 -35.99 -1.17
N LYS A 10 -26.17 -35.64 -0.46
CA LYS A 10 -26.19 -34.66 0.62
C LYS A 10 -24.98 -33.75 0.47
N THR A 11 -25.32 -32.49 0.22
CA THR A 11 -24.53 -31.26 0.32
C THR A 11 -23.38 -31.34 1.34
N LYS A 12 -22.15 -31.10 0.86
CA LYS A 12 -21.02 -30.75 1.72
C LYS A 12 -21.37 -29.43 2.42
N LYS A 13 -21.65 -29.49 3.72
CA LYS A 13 -21.79 -28.31 4.56
C LYS A 13 -20.45 -27.57 4.55
N ASN A 14 -20.47 -26.33 4.11
CA ASN A 14 -19.38 -25.38 4.33
C ASN A 14 -19.09 -25.33 5.83
N LEU A 15 -17.88 -25.70 6.21
CA LEU A 15 -17.31 -25.38 7.51
C LEU A 15 -17.02 -23.88 7.50
N VAL A 16 -18.07 -23.09 7.71
CA VAL A 16 -17.96 -21.66 8.02
C VAL A 16 -17.32 -21.60 9.41
N ASN A 17 -16.10 -21.08 9.50
CA ASN A 17 -15.55 -20.65 10.78
C ASN A 17 -16.60 -19.72 11.41
N PRO A 18 -17.11 -20.02 12.62
CA PRO A 18 -18.10 -19.19 13.25
C PRO A 18 -17.46 -17.83 13.56
N VAL A 19 -17.75 -16.85 12.70
CA VAL A 19 -17.49 -15.44 12.99
C VAL A 19 -18.37 -15.10 14.18
N VAL A 20 -17.75 -14.89 15.34
CA VAL A 20 -18.43 -14.37 16.53
C VAL A 20 -19.17 -13.09 16.10
N PRO A 21 -20.48 -12.94 16.39
CA PRO A 21 -21.20 -11.73 16.06
C PRO A 21 -20.47 -10.56 16.72
N VAL A 22 -19.91 -9.69 15.88
CA VAL A 22 -19.38 -8.41 16.31
C VAL A 22 -20.58 -7.63 16.87
N ALA A 23 -20.72 -7.66 18.19
CA ALA A 23 -21.59 -6.73 18.90
C ALA A 23 -21.27 -5.34 18.38
N GLN A 24 -22.31 -4.58 18.04
CA GLN A 24 -22.26 -3.21 17.54
C GLN A 24 -21.06 -2.48 18.15
N PHE A 25 -20.00 -2.29 17.36
CA PHE A 25 -18.87 -1.48 17.80
C PHE A 25 -19.43 -0.05 17.88
N GLU A 26 -19.71 0.41 19.09
CA GLU A 26 -19.68 1.83 19.39
C GLU A 26 -18.38 2.39 18.81
N ALA A 27 -18.47 3.55 18.15
CA ALA A 27 -17.30 4.26 17.66
C ALA A 27 -16.30 4.34 18.82
N PHE A 28 -15.17 3.62 18.70
CA PHE A 28 -14.17 3.63 19.73
C PHE A 28 -13.75 5.09 19.94
N LYS A 29 -13.93 5.59 21.16
CA LYS A 29 -13.22 6.77 21.62
C LYS A 29 -11.75 6.49 21.34
N VAL A 30 -11.15 7.31 20.47
CA VAL A 30 -9.71 7.49 20.45
C VAL A 30 -9.32 7.60 21.92
N TYR A 31 -8.44 6.72 22.42
CA TYR A 31 -7.90 6.87 23.77
C TYR A 31 -7.09 8.17 23.79
N GLU A 32 -7.79 9.29 23.89
CA GLU A 32 -7.31 10.47 24.56
C GLU A 32 -7.05 9.99 25.97
N ASP A 33 -5.76 9.90 26.27
CA ASP A 33 -5.20 9.47 27.53
C ASP A 33 -5.83 10.31 28.65
N GLU A 34 -6.95 9.85 29.22
CA GLU A 34 -7.79 10.62 30.15
C GLU A 34 -6.96 11.05 31.38
N GLU A 35 -5.99 10.22 31.80
CA GLU A 35 -5.03 10.58 32.83
C GLU A 35 -4.10 11.72 32.41
N ARG A 36 -3.67 11.77 31.15
CA ARG A 36 -2.79 12.83 30.63
C ARG A 36 -3.56 14.14 30.50
N MET A 37 -4.80 14.10 30.00
CA MET A 37 -5.67 15.28 29.95
C MET A 37 -6.06 15.75 31.35
N ALA A 38 -6.34 14.85 32.30
CA ALA A 38 -6.60 15.20 33.69
C ALA A 38 -5.36 15.79 34.38
N ARG A 39 -4.16 15.28 34.08
CA ARG A 39 -2.89 15.88 34.56
C ARG A 39 -2.67 17.27 33.95
N ILE A 40 -2.90 17.43 32.65
CA ILE A 40 -2.77 18.74 31.97
C ILE A 40 -3.80 19.73 32.53
N ASP A 41 -5.04 19.32 32.75
CA ASP A 41 -6.10 20.16 33.28
C ASP A 41 -5.85 20.54 34.76
N LYS A 42 -5.25 19.64 35.54
CA LYS A 42 -4.78 19.92 36.92
C LYS A 42 -3.62 20.92 36.92
N ILE A 43 -2.65 20.76 36.02
CA ILE A 43 -1.52 21.69 35.84
C ILE A 43 -2.01 23.07 35.37
N LEU A 44 -2.98 23.12 34.47
CA LEU A 44 -3.58 24.37 33.99
C LEU A 44 -4.39 25.08 35.09
N LYS A 45 -5.15 24.33 35.90
CA LYS A 45 -5.90 24.87 37.06
C LYS A 45 -4.98 25.39 38.17
N GLU A 46 -3.83 24.74 38.41
CA GLU A 46 -2.81 25.24 39.35
C GLU A 46 -2.10 26.49 38.82
N LYS A 47 -1.79 26.55 37.52
CA LYS A 47 -1.22 27.75 36.87
C LYS A 47 -2.20 28.92 36.83
N CYS A 48 -3.50 28.68 36.63
CA CYS A 48 -4.54 29.73 36.68
C CYS A 48 -4.79 30.27 38.09
N LYS A 49 -4.51 29.52 39.16
CA LYS A 49 -4.60 30.03 40.55
C LYS A 49 -3.47 30.98 40.91
N ASN A 50 -2.30 30.86 40.25
CA ASN A 50 -1.13 31.68 40.53
C ASN A 50 -1.02 32.95 39.66
N SER A 51 -1.87 33.12 38.65
CA SER A 51 -1.92 34.31 37.81
C SER A 51 -3.21 35.09 38.07
N LYS A 52 -3.12 36.16 38.88
CA LYS A 52 -4.16 37.19 38.91
C LYS A 52 -4.05 38.03 37.64
N SER A 53 -4.75 37.62 36.58
CA SER A 53 -5.10 38.50 35.47
C SER A 53 -6.45 38.06 34.91
N PHE A 54 -7.43 38.95 35.06
CA PHE A 54 -8.82 38.77 34.65
C PHE A 54 -8.97 39.19 33.19
N TYR A 55 -9.26 38.26 32.28
CA TYR A 55 -9.83 38.57 30.97
C TYR A 55 -10.80 37.47 30.52
N LYS A 56 -12.02 37.90 30.15
CA LYS A 56 -13.07 37.10 29.50
C LYS A 56 -12.99 37.31 27.99
N GLY A 57 -12.80 36.25 27.22
CA GLY A 57 -12.83 36.25 25.75
C GLY A 57 -12.83 34.82 25.19
N THR A 58 -13.51 34.61 24.05
CA THR A 58 -13.82 33.32 23.41
C THR A 58 -12.63 32.63 22.72
N ALA A 59 -12.77 31.33 22.48
CA ALA A 59 -11.70 30.36 22.17
C ALA A 59 -11.20 30.31 20.71
N GLU A 60 -11.33 31.38 19.93
CA GLU A 60 -10.77 31.49 18.59
C GLU A 60 -9.73 32.63 18.59
N ASP A 61 -8.57 32.36 18.00
CA ASP A 61 -7.32 33.15 17.99
C ASP A 61 -6.42 33.07 19.25
N ARG A 62 -5.60 32.02 19.31
CA ARG A 62 -4.28 32.08 19.97
C ARG A 62 -3.18 32.06 18.91
N PHE A 63 -2.77 33.24 18.45
CA PHE A 63 -1.44 33.41 17.86
C PHE A 63 -0.42 33.39 19.01
N LEU A 64 0.51 32.43 18.96
CA LEU A 64 1.64 32.36 19.90
C LEU A 64 2.45 33.65 19.80
N THR A 65 2.64 34.32 20.93
CA THR A 65 3.46 35.52 21.01
C THR A 65 4.94 35.14 20.85
N LYS A 66 5.77 36.05 20.28
CA LYS A 66 7.21 35.81 20.05
C LYS A 66 7.96 35.39 21.32
N THR A 67 7.47 35.82 22.48
CA THR A 67 7.95 35.43 23.82
C THR A 67 7.67 33.97 24.15
N GLU A 68 6.51 33.43 23.77
CA GLU A 68 6.16 32.02 24.02
C GLU A 68 6.95 31.06 23.13
N VAL A 69 7.27 31.47 21.89
CA VAL A 69 8.15 30.71 21.00
C VAL A 69 9.58 30.66 21.53
N ALA A 70 10.12 31.79 21.98
CA ALA A 70 11.47 31.87 22.55
C ALA A 70 11.61 31.06 23.85
N GLU A 71 10.55 30.95 24.65
CA GLU A 71 10.55 30.16 25.87
C GLU A 71 10.44 28.65 25.60
N MET A 72 9.70 28.25 24.56
CA MET A 72 9.68 26.86 24.09
C MET A 72 11.03 26.41 23.49
N GLU A 73 11.75 27.29 22.80
CA GLU A 73 13.10 26.99 22.29
C GLU A 73 14.13 26.83 23.41
N ARG A 74 14.02 27.59 24.51
CA ARG A 74 14.89 27.42 25.69
C ARG A 74 14.64 26.09 26.39
N ILE A 75 13.37 25.73 26.60
CA ILE A 75 12.99 24.45 27.21
C ILE A 75 13.42 23.25 26.34
N ARG A 76 13.50 23.43 25.01
CA ARG A 76 13.99 22.40 24.08
C ARG A 76 15.50 22.19 24.23
N LYS A 77 16.29 23.26 24.33
CA LYS A 77 17.74 23.18 24.56
C LYS A 77 18.10 22.57 25.91
N GLU A 78 17.36 22.91 26.96
CA GLU A 78 17.57 22.33 28.30
C GLU A 78 17.28 20.81 28.34
N LYS A 79 16.39 20.31 27.48
CA LYS A 79 16.09 18.87 27.37
C LYS A 79 17.08 18.09 26.53
N GLU A 80 17.63 18.70 25.48
CA GLU A 80 18.69 18.10 24.66
C GLU A 80 19.99 17.94 25.48
N GLU A 81 20.27 18.86 26.41
CA GLU A 81 21.41 18.75 27.35
C GLU A 81 21.18 17.70 28.47
N GLU A 82 19.93 17.43 28.87
CA GLU A 82 19.58 16.37 29.84
C GLU A 82 19.55 14.95 29.23
N GLU A 83 19.35 14.80 27.92
CA GLU A 83 19.40 13.49 27.23
C GLU A 83 20.86 13.09 26.91
N ASP A 84 21.72 14.03 26.50
CA ASP A 84 23.14 13.76 26.18
C ASP A 84 24.00 13.39 27.42
N SER A 85 23.48 13.67 28.63
CA SER A 85 24.11 13.33 29.90
C SER A 85 23.67 11.98 30.49
N LYS A 86 22.62 11.33 29.95
CA LYS A 86 22.11 10.03 30.44
C LYS A 86 22.56 8.81 29.64
N ASP A 87 23.15 8.98 28.46
CA ASP A 87 23.59 7.88 27.59
C ASP A 87 25.05 7.43 27.82
N ARG A 88 25.60 7.63 29.02
CA ARG A 88 26.88 7.02 29.41
C ARG A 88 26.75 6.26 30.73
N LEU A 89 26.85 4.93 30.60
CA LEU A 89 27.02 3.86 31.60
C LEU A 89 25.74 3.03 31.87
N GLU A 90 25.64 1.88 31.21
CA GLU A 90 25.46 0.56 31.87
C GLU A 90 25.57 -0.56 30.82
N ASP A 91 26.66 -1.32 30.88
CA ASP A 91 26.83 -2.61 30.19
C ASP A 91 25.91 -3.64 30.85
N VAL A 92 25.01 -4.26 30.08
CA VAL A 92 24.25 -5.43 30.51
C VAL A 92 24.50 -6.57 29.52
N GLU A 93 25.14 -7.62 30.03
CA GLU A 93 25.34 -8.93 29.40
C GLU A 93 24.00 -9.49 28.87
N LEU A 94 23.95 -9.76 27.57
CA LEU A 94 22.84 -10.49 26.94
C LEU A 94 23.14 -11.99 26.98
N ASP A 95 22.40 -12.68 27.85
CA ASP A 95 22.29 -14.13 27.89
C ASP A 95 21.83 -14.69 26.53
N ILE A 96 22.45 -15.81 26.18
CA ILE A 96 22.42 -16.49 24.88
C ILE A 96 21.00 -17.02 24.56
N CYS A 97 20.40 -16.57 23.45
CA CYS A 97 19.24 -17.24 22.86
C CYS A 97 19.67 -18.55 22.17
N PRO A 98 18.98 -19.68 22.43
CA PRO A 98 19.40 -20.99 21.95
C PRO A 98 18.86 -21.23 20.54
N MET A 99 19.51 -20.68 19.52
CA MET A 99 19.50 -21.22 18.15
C MET A 99 20.77 -20.78 17.41
N SER A 100 21.92 -21.19 17.96
CA SER A 100 23.19 -21.20 17.22
C SER A 100 23.30 -22.52 16.48
N ILE A 101 23.22 -22.49 15.16
CA ILE A 101 23.78 -23.56 14.33
C ILE A 101 25.25 -23.20 14.14
N GLU A 102 26.10 -23.72 15.02
CA GLU A 102 27.54 -23.72 14.78
C GLU A 102 27.91 -24.83 13.80
N LYS A 103 28.57 -24.41 12.72
CA LYS A 103 29.66 -25.06 11.97
C LYS A 103 29.75 -26.58 12.05
N ASN A 104 29.57 -27.23 10.90
CA ASN A 104 30.60 -28.00 10.19
C ASN A 104 29.98 -28.84 9.06
N PHE A 105 30.15 -28.40 7.81
CA PHE A 105 30.47 -29.29 6.70
C PHE A 105 31.32 -28.47 5.72
N ASP A 106 32.62 -28.67 5.86
CA ASP A 106 33.64 -28.30 4.90
C ASP A 106 33.52 -29.31 3.75
N ASP A 107 32.80 -28.94 2.70
CA ASP A 107 32.94 -29.53 1.37
C ASP A 107 32.89 -28.36 0.38
N SER A 108 34.07 -27.99 -0.08
CA SER A 108 34.33 -26.99 -1.11
C SER A 108 33.57 -27.32 -2.39
N ILE A 109 32.45 -26.64 -2.62
CA ILE A 109 31.93 -26.44 -3.98
C ILE A 109 32.55 -25.14 -4.47
N GLU A 110 33.62 -25.24 -5.25
CA GLU A 110 34.12 -24.15 -6.08
C GLU A 110 32.99 -23.71 -7.03
N LEU A 111 32.24 -22.69 -6.61
CA LEU A 111 31.41 -21.90 -7.51
C LEU A 111 32.37 -21.13 -8.40
N ALA A 112 32.67 -21.70 -9.58
CA ALA A 112 33.44 -21.06 -10.62
C ALA A 112 32.98 -19.60 -10.80
N GLU A 113 33.88 -18.66 -10.51
CA GLU A 113 33.66 -17.20 -10.57
C GLU A 113 33.42 -16.67 -12.00
N ASP A 114 33.32 -17.55 -13.02
CA ASP A 114 33.30 -17.20 -14.44
C ASP A 114 31.92 -17.21 -15.12
N VAL A 115 30.85 -16.83 -14.41
CA VAL A 115 29.57 -16.41 -15.05
C VAL A 115 29.07 -15.05 -14.53
N ILE A 116 29.85 -14.39 -13.69
CA ILE A 116 29.55 -13.03 -13.23
C ILE A 116 30.27 -12.08 -14.18
N ILE A 117 29.57 -11.63 -15.24
CA ILE A 117 29.65 -10.28 -15.87
C ILE A 117 28.96 -10.31 -17.25
N LYS A 118 27.76 -9.69 -17.30
CA LYS A 118 27.14 -8.89 -18.38
C LYS A 118 25.64 -9.16 -18.56
N THR A 119 24.83 -8.57 -17.70
CA THR A 119 23.69 -7.69 -18.06
C THR A 119 22.94 -7.29 -16.78
N GLY A 120 22.78 -5.99 -16.55
CA GLY A 120 22.10 -5.45 -15.36
C GLY A 120 20.59 -5.58 -15.41
N LYS A 121 20.06 -6.81 -15.39
CA LYS A 121 18.63 -7.12 -15.27
C LYS A 121 18.41 -8.37 -14.42
N ARG A 122 18.26 -8.18 -13.11
CA ARG A 122 17.59 -9.13 -12.22
C ARG A 122 16.54 -8.36 -11.48
N LYS A 123 15.26 -8.52 -11.84
CA LYS A 123 14.18 -8.16 -10.93
C LYS A 123 13.10 -9.23 -10.78
N ASP A 124 12.84 -10.09 -11.76
CA ASP A 124 11.72 -11.04 -11.66
C ASP A 124 12.09 -12.51 -11.93
N ILE A 125 13.16 -13.00 -11.29
CA ILE A 125 13.56 -14.42 -11.38
C ILE A 125 12.40 -15.35 -10.94
N PHE A 126 11.49 -14.84 -10.11
CA PHE A 126 10.36 -15.58 -9.55
C PHE A 126 9.42 -16.16 -10.62
N PHE A 127 9.05 -15.38 -11.65
CA PHE A 127 8.16 -15.85 -12.72
C PHE A 127 8.91 -16.51 -13.88
N GLU A 128 10.24 -16.42 -13.90
CA GLU A 128 11.10 -17.09 -14.89
C GLU A 128 11.16 -18.61 -14.65
N MET A 129 10.93 -19.06 -13.42
CA MET A 129 10.91 -20.48 -13.06
C MET A 129 9.67 -21.20 -13.62
N GLU A 130 9.86 -21.95 -14.71
CA GLU A 130 8.77 -22.64 -15.42
C GLU A 130 8.06 -23.69 -14.56
N GLU A 131 8.77 -24.36 -13.64
CA GLU A 131 8.23 -25.45 -12.82
C GLU A 131 7.11 -25.02 -11.87
N TYR A 132 7.19 -23.80 -11.32
CA TYR A 132 6.25 -23.32 -10.29
C TYR A 132 5.30 -22.24 -10.81
N ARG A 133 5.54 -21.72 -12.02
CA ARG A 133 4.79 -20.58 -12.57
C ARG A 133 3.27 -20.81 -12.57
N ASP A 134 2.82 -21.98 -12.99
CA ASP A 134 1.39 -22.29 -13.10
C ASP A 134 0.73 -22.44 -11.72
N ASP A 135 1.43 -23.08 -10.78
CA ASP A 135 0.97 -23.24 -9.39
C ASP A 135 0.89 -21.90 -8.66
N ILE A 136 1.91 -21.05 -8.84
CA ILE A 136 1.95 -19.68 -8.30
C ILE A 136 0.81 -18.87 -8.90
N PHE A 137 0.64 -18.88 -10.23
CA PHE A 137 -0.41 -18.11 -10.88
C PHE A 137 -1.80 -18.55 -10.41
N LYS A 138 -2.02 -19.86 -10.28
CA LYS A 138 -3.26 -20.42 -9.72
C LYS A 138 -3.48 -19.98 -8.27
N TYR A 139 -2.46 -20.06 -7.42
CA TYR A 139 -2.53 -19.59 -6.03
C TYR A 139 -2.91 -18.10 -5.96
N LEU A 140 -2.28 -17.25 -6.78
CA LEU A 140 -2.61 -15.82 -6.84
C LEU A 140 -4.07 -15.59 -7.28
N ARG A 141 -4.58 -16.36 -8.26
CA ARG A 141 -5.98 -16.29 -8.72
C ARG A 141 -6.99 -16.75 -7.66
N GLU A 142 -6.62 -17.71 -6.81
CA GLU A 142 -7.48 -18.12 -5.69
C GLU A 142 -7.45 -17.07 -4.57
N HIS A 143 -6.28 -16.48 -4.31
CA HIS A 143 -6.07 -15.55 -3.19
C HIS A 143 -6.48 -14.11 -3.50
N GLU A 144 -6.62 -13.71 -4.77
CA GLU A 144 -7.12 -12.37 -5.14
C GLU A 144 -8.58 -12.12 -4.74
N LEU A 145 -9.31 -13.20 -4.43
CA LEU A 145 -10.68 -13.15 -3.92
C LEU A 145 -10.73 -12.82 -2.42
N VAL A 146 -9.64 -13.08 -1.71
CA VAL A 146 -9.51 -12.89 -0.26
C VAL A 146 -8.96 -11.49 0.00
N ASN A 147 -9.25 -10.92 1.18
CA ASN A 147 -8.68 -9.65 1.63
C ASN A 147 -8.90 -8.46 0.68
N ARG A 148 -10.02 -8.47 -0.06
CA ARG A 148 -10.42 -7.34 -0.89
C ARG A 148 -11.04 -6.22 -0.05
N PRO A 149 -10.80 -4.93 -0.39
CA PRO A 149 -11.56 -3.83 0.19
C PRO A 149 -13.07 -4.00 -0.05
N LYS A 150 -13.89 -3.54 0.89
CA LYS A 150 -15.36 -3.66 0.78
C LYS A 150 -15.89 -2.68 -0.26
N PRO A 151 -16.67 -3.11 -1.27
CA PRO A 151 -17.27 -2.20 -2.23
C PRO A 151 -18.09 -1.10 -1.55
N GLY A 152 -17.91 0.15 -2.00
CA GLY A 152 -18.63 1.32 -1.48
C GLY A 152 -18.26 1.72 -0.05
N TYR A 153 -17.06 1.35 0.43
CA TYR A 153 -16.62 1.74 1.78
C TYR A 153 -16.59 3.27 1.96
N MET A 154 -16.34 4.05 0.90
CA MET A 154 -16.28 5.51 1.01
C MET A 154 -17.63 6.12 1.37
N LYS A 155 -18.75 5.48 0.98
CA LYS A 155 -20.09 5.92 1.36
C LYS A 155 -20.34 5.84 2.87
N LYS A 156 -19.55 5.04 3.60
CA LYS A 156 -19.62 4.90 5.05
C LYS A 156 -18.70 5.88 5.78
N GLN A 157 -17.82 6.57 5.06
CA GLN A 157 -16.92 7.56 5.64
C GLN A 157 -17.68 8.89 5.81
N PRO A 158 -17.81 9.42 7.03
CA PRO A 158 -18.55 10.66 7.28
C PRO A 158 -17.76 11.91 6.88
N ASP A 159 -16.43 11.85 6.88
CA ASP A 159 -15.55 13.02 6.73
C ASP A 159 -14.46 12.86 5.65
N VAL A 160 -14.43 11.72 4.96
CA VAL A 160 -13.49 11.44 3.86
C VAL A 160 -14.28 11.07 2.61
N ASN A 161 -13.85 11.58 1.45
CA ASN A 161 -14.46 11.27 0.16
C ASN A 161 -13.43 10.71 -0.84
N SER A 162 -13.93 10.22 -1.98
CA SER A 162 -13.10 9.57 -3.00
C SER A 162 -12.02 10.50 -3.57
N ASN A 163 -12.29 11.81 -3.66
CA ASN A 163 -11.31 12.79 -4.12
C ASN A 163 -10.15 12.97 -3.13
N MET A 164 -10.42 13.00 -1.82
CA MET A 164 -9.37 13.05 -0.79
C MET A 164 -8.48 11.80 -0.84
N ARG A 165 -9.07 10.62 -1.10
CA ARG A 165 -8.28 9.40 -1.33
C ARG A 165 -7.42 9.53 -2.59
N THR A 166 -7.95 10.06 -3.69
CA THR A 166 -7.18 10.27 -4.93
C THR A 166 -6.00 11.21 -4.71
N ILE A 167 -6.18 12.30 -3.94
CA ILE A 167 -5.10 13.21 -3.54
C ILE A 167 -4.05 12.48 -2.69
N LEU A 168 -4.48 11.67 -1.73
CA LEU A 168 -3.56 10.87 -0.91
C LEU A 168 -2.74 9.90 -1.77
N VAL A 169 -3.38 9.18 -2.69
CA VAL A 169 -2.70 8.21 -3.57
C VAL A 169 -1.70 8.89 -4.49
N ASP A 170 -2.03 10.05 -5.05
CA ASP A 170 -1.11 10.85 -5.89
C ASP A 170 0.13 11.26 -5.08
N TRP A 171 -0.06 11.77 -3.86
CA TRP A 171 1.05 12.07 -2.95
C TRP A 171 1.88 10.84 -2.59
N LEU A 172 1.25 9.68 -2.35
CA LEU A 172 1.98 8.43 -2.06
C LEU A 172 2.83 7.95 -3.24
N VAL A 173 2.45 8.27 -4.49
CA VAL A 173 3.28 8.01 -5.67
C VAL A 173 4.56 8.86 -5.63
N GLU A 174 4.44 10.14 -5.23
CA GLU A 174 5.60 11.02 -5.04
C GLU A 174 6.52 10.50 -3.92
N VAL A 175 5.95 10.11 -2.78
CA VAL A 175 6.70 9.48 -1.67
C VAL A 175 7.46 8.24 -2.13
N ALA A 176 6.81 7.38 -2.93
CA ALA A 176 7.44 6.18 -3.44
C ALA A 176 8.60 6.49 -4.40
N GLU A 177 8.50 7.53 -5.24
CA GLU A 177 9.58 7.94 -6.13
C GLU A 177 10.73 8.63 -5.38
N GLU A 178 10.43 9.45 -4.37
CA GLU A 178 11.44 10.14 -3.53
C GLU A 178 12.34 9.12 -2.81
N TYR A 179 11.72 8.12 -2.17
CA TYR A 179 12.45 7.05 -1.47
C TYR A 179 12.81 5.86 -2.35
N LYS A 180 12.53 5.93 -3.66
CA LYS A 180 12.83 4.89 -4.66
C LYS A 180 12.30 3.50 -4.28
N LEU A 181 11.13 3.46 -3.66
CA LEU A 181 10.45 2.24 -3.25
C LEU A 181 10.08 1.38 -4.48
N GLN A 182 9.94 0.07 -4.27
CA GLN A 182 9.35 -0.80 -5.27
C GLN A 182 7.92 -0.37 -5.58
N THR A 183 7.49 -0.61 -6.82
CA THR A 183 6.10 -0.34 -7.20
C THR A 183 5.15 -1.27 -6.45
N GLU A 184 5.57 -2.50 -6.12
CA GLU A 184 4.78 -3.43 -5.29
C GLU A 184 4.45 -2.83 -3.92
N THR A 185 5.42 -2.18 -3.27
CA THR A 185 5.24 -1.46 -2.00
C THR A 185 4.10 -0.44 -2.05
N LEU A 186 4.01 0.32 -3.15
CA LEU A 186 2.91 1.28 -3.37
C LEU A 186 1.55 0.56 -3.51
N TYR A 187 1.47 -0.52 -4.28
CA TYR A 187 0.23 -1.29 -4.44
C TYR A 187 -0.23 -1.89 -3.10
N LEU A 188 0.69 -2.43 -2.30
CA LEU A 188 0.41 -2.97 -0.98
C LEU A 188 -0.08 -1.88 -0.02
N ALA A 189 0.60 -0.73 0.02
CA ALA A 189 0.20 0.41 0.86
C ALA A 189 -1.24 0.86 0.55
N ILE A 190 -1.58 1.00 -0.74
CA ILE A 190 -2.93 1.40 -1.16
C ILE A 190 -3.96 0.32 -0.81
N ASN A 191 -3.63 -0.96 -0.96
CA ASN A 191 -4.49 -2.05 -0.51
C ASN A 191 -4.76 -1.99 1.01
N TYR A 192 -3.72 -1.73 1.81
CA TYR A 192 -3.85 -1.59 3.26
C TYR A 192 -4.75 -0.41 3.63
N ILE A 193 -4.59 0.74 2.97
CA ILE A 193 -5.45 1.92 3.16
C ILE A 193 -6.92 1.58 2.85
N ASP A 194 -7.19 0.98 1.68
CA ASP A 194 -8.56 0.69 1.26
C ASP A 194 -9.24 -0.36 2.17
N ARG A 195 -8.51 -1.39 2.59
CA ARG A 195 -9.02 -2.36 3.55
C ARG A 195 -9.23 -1.73 4.92
N PHE A 196 -8.31 -0.89 5.39
CA PHE A 196 -8.46 -0.20 6.66
C PHE A 196 -9.71 0.71 6.66
N LEU A 197 -9.88 1.53 5.63
CA LEU A 197 -11.07 2.38 5.44
C LEU A 197 -12.37 1.60 5.21
N SER A 198 -12.28 0.30 4.90
CA SER A 198 -13.45 -0.60 4.84
C SER A 198 -14.01 -0.97 6.21
N TYR A 199 -13.24 -0.81 7.28
CA TYR A 199 -13.62 -1.16 8.65
C TYR A 199 -13.60 0.04 9.59
N MET A 200 -12.74 1.02 9.36
CA MET A 200 -12.53 2.16 10.25
C MET A 200 -12.98 3.46 9.60
N SER A 201 -13.75 4.26 10.33
CA SER A 201 -14.05 5.64 9.96
C SER A 201 -12.85 6.52 10.30
N VAL A 202 -12.43 7.36 9.36
CA VAL A 202 -11.28 8.26 9.51
C VAL A 202 -11.73 9.70 9.28
N VAL A 203 -11.20 10.62 10.07
CA VAL A 203 -11.39 12.07 9.86
C VAL A 203 -10.34 12.58 8.87
N ARG A 204 -10.68 13.59 8.07
CA ARG A 204 -9.80 14.12 7.01
C ARG A 204 -8.39 14.46 7.49
N ALA A 205 -8.27 15.02 8.70
CA ALA A 205 -7.00 15.43 9.31
C ALA A 205 -6.07 14.25 9.68
N LYS A 206 -6.58 13.01 9.67
CA LYS A 206 -5.82 11.78 9.96
C LYS A 206 -5.65 10.89 8.75
N LEU A 207 -6.20 11.27 7.59
CA LEU A 207 -6.10 10.47 6.37
C LEU A 207 -4.64 10.33 5.89
N GLN A 208 -3.85 11.42 5.95
CA GLN A 208 -2.43 11.35 5.61
C GLN A 208 -1.66 10.45 6.59
N LEU A 209 -1.94 10.52 7.90
CA LEU A 209 -1.34 9.60 8.88
C LEU A 209 -1.61 8.13 8.57
N VAL A 210 -2.83 7.78 8.13
CA VAL A 210 -3.16 6.41 7.68
C VAL A 210 -2.31 6.04 6.46
N GLY A 211 -2.19 6.94 5.48
CA GLY A 211 -1.38 6.72 4.29
C GLY A 211 0.10 6.53 4.61
N THR A 212 0.68 7.40 5.43
CA THR A 212 2.08 7.32 5.88
C THR A 212 2.36 6.02 6.63
N ALA A 213 1.49 5.63 7.57
CA ALA A 213 1.66 4.38 8.31
C ALA A 213 1.48 3.14 7.43
N ALA A 214 0.56 3.17 6.46
CA ALA A 214 0.39 2.09 5.51
C ALA A 214 1.59 1.93 4.57
N MET A 215 2.17 3.04 4.10
CA MET A 215 3.40 3.02 3.29
C MET A 215 4.58 2.52 4.11
N PHE A 216 4.77 3.00 5.35
CA PHE A 216 5.81 2.50 6.25
C PHE A 216 5.69 0.99 6.49
N LEU A 217 4.47 0.51 6.72
CA LEU A 217 4.19 -0.92 6.90
C LEU A 217 4.49 -1.73 5.62
N ALA A 218 4.07 -1.24 4.46
CA ALA A 218 4.36 -1.88 3.18
C ALA A 218 5.86 -1.92 2.89
N SER A 219 6.59 -0.83 3.19
CA SER A 219 8.04 -0.80 3.00
C SER A 219 8.73 -1.85 3.86
N LYS A 220 8.33 -2.01 5.13
CA LYS A 220 8.89 -3.07 5.99
C LYS A 220 8.58 -4.48 5.51
N TYR A 221 7.50 -4.65 4.77
CA TYR A 221 7.08 -5.96 4.24
C TYR A 221 7.82 -6.31 2.94
N GLU A 222 8.02 -5.34 2.05
CA GLU A 222 8.46 -5.59 0.66
C GLU A 222 9.92 -5.16 0.39
N GLU A 223 10.43 -4.12 1.06
CA GLU A 223 11.78 -3.61 0.78
C GLU A 223 12.87 -4.41 1.49
N ILE A 224 14.01 -4.60 0.81
CA ILE A 224 15.22 -5.15 1.43
C ILE A 224 15.74 -4.19 2.52
N TYR A 225 15.69 -2.89 2.22
CA TYR A 225 16.13 -1.81 3.13
C TYR A 225 15.03 -0.75 3.21
N PRO A 226 14.01 -0.94 4.08
CA PRO A 226 12.95 0.03 4.26
C PRO A 226 13.49 1.35 4.84
N PRO A 227 12.92 2.51 4.47
CA PRO A 227 13.27 3.79 5.10
C PRO A 227 12.96 3.76 6.61
N ASP A 228 13.78 4.45 7.40
CA ASP A 228 13.50 4.59 8.84
C ASP A 228 12.22 5.41 9.06
N ILE A 229 11.58 5.21 10.19
CA ILE A 229 10.39 5.96 10.56
C ILE A 229 10.64 7.48 10.65
N GLY A 230 11.88 7.92 10.91
CA GLY A 230 12.25 9.33 10.83
C GLY A 230 12.00 9.94 9.45
N GLU A 231 12.25 9.19 8.37
CA GLU A 231 11.99 9.61 7.00
C GLU A 231 10.50 9.81 6.74
N PHE A 232 9.67 8.88 7.22
CA PHE A 232 8.21 8.99 7.10
C PHE A 232 7.61 10.14 7.92
N VAL A 233 8.25 10.52 9.03
CA VAL A 233 7.89 11.73 9.78
C VAL A 233 8.30 12.97 9.00
N TYR A 234 9.53 13.00 8.49
CA TYR A 234 10.09 14.10 7.72
C TYR A 234 9.27 14.43 6.47
N ILE A 235 8.89 13.43 5.65
CA ILE A 235 8.13 13.67 4.42
C ILE A 235 6.69 14.16 4.67
N THR A 236 6.22 14.07 5.91
CA THR A 236 4.94 14.67 6.33
C THR A 236 5.11 16.10 6.85
N ASP A 237 6.26 16.73 6.64
CA ASP A 237 6.62 18.07 7.15
C ASP A 237 6.41 18.16 8.67
N ASP A 238 6.81 17.09 9.39
CA ASP A 238 6.65 16.93 10.83
C ASP A 238 5.20 17.09 11.34
N THR A 239 4.19 16.99 10.45
CA THR A 239 2.76 17.05 10.81
C THR A 239 2.40 15.99 11.85
N TYR A 240 3.10 14.85 11.82
CA TYR A 240 2.93 13.75 12.76
C TYR A 240 4.27 13.37 13.40
N ASN A 241 4.24 13.03 14.68
CA ASN A 241 5.42 12.50 15.36
C ASN A 241 5.56 10.97 15.21
N LYS A 242 6.77 10.46 15.45
CA LYS A 242 7.11 9.02 15.42
C LYS A 242 6.11 8.16 16.21
N ARG A 243 5.67 8.61 17.39
CA ARG A 243 4.71 7.85 18.22
C ARG A 243 3.33 7.72 17.56
N GLN A 244 2.87 8.75 16.84
CA GLN A 244 1.60 8.70 16.11
C GLN A 244 1.68 7.72 14.94
N VAL A 245 2.78 7.71 14.19
CA VAL A 245 2.99 6.78 13.08
C VAL A 245 3.02 5.33 13.58
N ILE A 246 3.78 5.03 14.65
CA ILE A 246 3.83 3.68 15.25
C ILE A 246 2.44 3.24 15.75
N ARG A 247 1.68 4.13 16.40
CA ARG A 247 0.33 3.79 16.88
C ARG A 247 -0.63 3.51 15.73
N MET A 248 -0.54 4.29 14.65
CA MET A 248 -1.36 4.06 13.47
C MET A 248 -0.99 2.75 12.77
N GLU A 249 0.30 2.46 12.64
CA GLU A 249 0.78 1.17 12.12
C GLU A 249 0.21 -0.01 12.92
N HIS A 250 0.34 0.04 14.25
CA HIS A 250 -0.19 -1.02 15.11
C HIS A 250 -1.71 -1.20 14.93
N LEU A 251 -2.44 -0.08 14.78
CA LEU A 251 -3.87 -0.11 14.53
C LEU A 251 -4.20 -0.72 13.18
N ILE A 252 -3.47 -0.37 12.11
CA ILE A 252 -3.65 -0.97 10.77
C ILE A 252 -3.41 -2.49 10.85
N LEU A 253 -2.29 -2.93 11.44
CA LEU A 253 -1.98 -4.35 11.63
C LEU A 253 -3.10 -5.11 12.34
N LYS A 254 -3.61 -4.53 13.43
CA LYS A 254 -4.70 -5.13 14.21
C LYS A 254 -5.99 -5.25 13.41
N ILE A 255 -6.36 -4.23 12.65
CA ILE A 255 -7.58 -4.24 11.83
C ILE A 255 -7.46 -5.19 10.64
N LEU A 256 -6.28 -5.28 10.05
CA LEU A 256 -6.01 -6.20 8.93
C LEU A 256 -5.74 -7.64 9.38
N GLY A 257 -5.65 -7.90 10.69
CA GLY A 257 -5.36 -9.23 11.22
C GLY A 257 -3.98 -9.77 10.84
N PHE A 258 -3.01 -8.87 10.59
CA PHE A 258 -1.68 -9.21 10.05
C PHE A 258 -1.68 -9.86 8.66
N ASP A 259 -2.82 -9.89 7.96
CA ASP A 259 -2.90 -10.39 6.59
C ASP A 259 -2.39 -9.35 5.59
N LEU A 260 -1.07 -9.28 5.39
CA LEU A 260 -0.39 -8.30 4.54
C LEU A 260 -0.17 -8.79 3.10
N SER A 261 -0.03 -10.11 2.93
CA SER A 261 0.22 -10.73 1.63
C SER A 261 -1.04 -10.74 0.76
N VAL A 262 -1.12 -9.85 -0.22
CA VAL A 262 -2.24 -9.75 -1.16
C VAL A 262 -1.74 -9.76 -2.60
N PRO A 263 -2.40 -10.48 -3.53
CA PRO A 263 -2.08 -10.36 -4.95
C PRO A 263 -2.43 -8.97 -5.48
N THR A 264 -1.48 -8.32 -6.14
CA THR A 264 -1.69 -7.00 -6.73
C THR A 264 -1.82 -7.09 -8.25
N PRO A 265 -2.43 -6.10 -8.92
CA PRO A 265 -2.44 -6.03 -10.38
C PRO A 265 -1.03 -6.09 -10.97
N LEU A 266 -0.03 -5.50 -10.27
CA LEU A 266 1.36 -5.53 -10.70
C LEU A 266 1.89 -6.97 -10.78
N THR A 267 1.68 -7.78 -9.75
CA THR A 267 2.08 -9.19 -9.72
C THR A 267 1.56 -9.95 -10.95
N PHE A 268 0.28 -9.76 -11.30
CA PHE A 268 -0.32 -10.40 -12.48
C PHE A 268 0.24 -9.86 -13.81
N ILE A 269 0.52 -8.55 -13.90
CA ILE A 269 1.15 -7.96 -15.09
C ILE A 269 2.52 -8.60 -15.33
N HIS A 270 3.35 -8.72 -14.29
CA HIS A 270 4.66 -9.37 -14.40
C HIS A 270 4.53 -10.84 -14.78
N ALA A 271 3.65 -11.59 -14.11
CA ALA A 271 3.44 -13.01 -14.41
C ALA A 271 3.02 -13.24 -15.87
N ILE A 272 2.09 -12.45 -16.40
CA ILE A 272 1.63 -12.60 -17.79
C ILE A 272 2.73 -12.15 -18.78
N CYS A 273 3.42 -11.04 -18.51
CA CYS A 273 4.49 -10.53 -19.38
C CYS A 273 5.66 -11.50 -19.51
N VAL A 274 6.15 -12.04 -18.40
CA VAL A 274 7.29 -12.97 -18.37
C VAL A 274 6.92 -14.27 -19.09
N SER A 275 5.74 -14.83 -18.79
CA SER A 275 5.29 -16.09 -19.37
C SER A 275 5.07 -16.04 -20.89
N ASN A 276 4.66 -14.87 -21.39
CA ASN A 276 4.37 -14.65 -22.81
C ASN A 276 5.49 -13.90 -23.56
N LYS A 277 6.64 -13.66 -22.91
CA LYS A 277 7.81 -12.97 -23.47
C LYS A 277 7.43 -11.63 -24.14
N LEU A 278 6.59 -10.85 -23.46
CA LEU A 278 6.15 -9.54 -23.95
C LEU A 278 7.29 -8.51 -23.90
N THR A 279 7.20 -7.48 -24.73
CA THR A 279 8.24 -6.44 -24.78
C THR A 279 8.21 -5.55 -23.54
N GLU A 280 9.38 -5.02 -23.13
CA GLU A 280 9.48 -4.11 -21.98
C GLU A 280 8.61 -2.86 -22.13
N LYS A 281 8.46 -2.36 -23.36
CA LYS A 281 7.57 -1.23 -23.65
C LYS A 281 6.10 -1.57 -23.37
N THR A 282 5.68 -2.80 -23.64
CA THR A 282 4.33 -3.29 -23.30
C THR A 282 4.18 -3.42 -21.79
N LEU A 283 5.18 -3.97 -21.11
CA LEU A 283 5.21 -4.09 -19.65
C LEU A 283 5.07 -2.71 -18.97
N TYR A 284 5.95 -1.75 -19.29
CA TYR A 284 5.90 -0.42 -18.66
C TYR A 284 4.60 0.33 -18.96
N LEU A 285 4.06 0.20 -20.18
CA LEU A 285 2.77 0.81 -20.50
C LEU A 285 1.62 0.14 -19.73
N ALA A 286 1.64 -1.18 -19.55
CA ALA A 286 0.66 -1.90 -18.75
C ALA A 286 0.78 -1.53 -17.26
N MET A 287 2.00 -1.40 -16.72
CA MET A 287 2.23 -0.93 -15.35
C MET A 287 1.68 0.49 -15.15
N TYR A 288 1.93 1.40 -16.11
CA TYR A 288 1.35 2.75 -16.09
C TYR A 288 -0.18 2.73 -16.04
N LEU A 289 -0.83 1.95 -16.91
CA LEU A 289 -2.28 1.81 -16.92
C LEU A 289 -2.82 1.17 -15.64
N GLY A 290 -2.09 0.18 -15.09
CA GLY A 290 -2.39 -0.41 -13.79
C GLY A 290 -2.34 0.62 -12.67
N GLU A 291 -1.33 1.48 -12.64
CA GLU A 291 -1.21 2.52 -11.62
C GLU A 291 -2.31 3.59 -11.75
N LEU A 292 -2.69 3.97 -12.97
CA LEU A 292 -3.84 4.86 -13.19
C LEU A 292 -5.15 4.31 -12.60
N SER A 293 -5.32 2.97 -12.59
CA SER A 293 -6.49 2.34 -11.96
C SER A 293 -6.55 2.60 -10.45
N MET A 294 -5.39 2.77 -9.80
CA MET A 294 -5.33 3.01 -8.36
C MET A 294 -5.80 4.41 -7.96
N LEU A 295 -5.72 5.41 -8.85
CA LEU A 295 -6.21 6.77 -8.58
C LEU A 295 -7.72 6.78 -8.34
N ASN A 296 -8.47 5.99 -9.11
CA ASN A 296 -9.94 5.89 -9.03
C ASN A 296 -10.40 4.59 -8.38
N GLY A 297 -9.89 4.31 -7.17
CA GLY A 297 -10.06 3.02 -6.50
C GLY A 297 -11.48 2.47 -6.49
N GLU A 298 -12.50 3.28 -6.14
CA GLU A 298 -13.89 2.80 -6.02
C GLU A 298 -14.45 2.19 -7.31
N ALA A 299 -14.16 2.79 -8.47
CA ALA A 299 -14.61 2.26 -9.75
C ALA A 299 -13.93 0.92 -10.09
N TYR A 300 -12.67 0.77 -9.67
CA TYR A 300 -11.88 -0.44 -9.94
C TYR A 300 -12.06 -1.55 -8.90
N LEU A 301 -12.67 -1.28 -7.74
CA LEU A 301 -13.05 -2.32 -6.76
C LEU A 301 -14.06 -3.34 -7.31
N GLU A 302 -14.77 -3.05 -8.39
CA GLU A 302 -15.62 -4.05 -9.05
C GLU A 302 -14.78 -5.16 -9.72
N PHE A 303 -13.57 -4.82 -10.18
CA PHE A 303 -12.71 -5.74 -10.93
C PHE A 303 -11.71 -6.44 -10.02
N LEU A 304 -11.36 -7.68 -10.39
CA LEU A 304 -10.30 -8.42 -9.75
C LEU A 304 -8.92 -7.89 -10.18
N PRO A 305 -7.88 -7.97 -9.34
CA PRO A 305 -6.51 -7.59 -9.70
C PRO A 305 -6.04 -8.21 -11.02
N SER A 306 -6.32 -9.50 -11.25
CA SER A 306 -5.99 -10.20 -12.50
C SER A 306 -6.74 -9.67 -13.72
N THR A 307 -7.98 -9.21 -13.53
CA THR A 307 -8.80 -8.57 -14.58
C THR A 307 -8.24 -7.20 -14.95
N ILE A 308 -7.84 -6.39 -13.96
CA ILE A 308 -7.20 -5.09 -14.17
C ILE A 308 -5.89 -5.27 -14.92
N ALA A 309 -5.06 -6.22 -14.49
CA ALA A 309 -3.79 -6.55 -15.13
C ALA A 309 -3.97 -6.97 -16.60
N SER A 310 -4.88 -7.90 -16.86
CA SER A 310 -5.18 -8.39 -18.21
C SER A 310 -5.71 -7.28 -19.12
N SER A 311 -6.59 -6.41 -18.58
CA SER A 311 -7.16 -5.28 -19.31
C SER A 311 -6.11 -4.20 -19.63
N ALA A 312 -5.23 -3.91 -18.67
CA ALA A 312 -4.11 -2.99 -18.85
C ALA A 312 -3.15 -3.51 -19.93
N LEU A 313 -2.85 -4.81 -19.94
CA LEU A 313 -2.03 -5.43 -20.99
C LEU A 313 -2.69 -5.38 -22.36
N ALA A 314 -3.99 -5.69 -22.45
CA ALA A 314 -4.73 -5.63 -23.70
C ALA A 314 -4.72 -4.22 -24.30
N LEU A 315 -4.98 -3.20 -23.46
CA LEU A 315 -4.96 -1.80 -23.85
C LEU A 315 -3.55 -1.32 -24.22
N ALA A 316 -2.52 -1.75 -23.49
CA ALA A 316 -1.13 -1.43 -23.81
C ALA A 316 -0.72 -1.98 -25.19
N ARG A 317 -1.02 -3.25 -25.45
CA ARG A 317 -0.76 -3.90 -26.76
C ARG A 317 -1.47 -3.18 -27.89
N HIS A 318 -2.76 -2.88 -27.71
CA HIS A 318 -3.54 -2.13 -28.69
C HIS A 318 -3.00 -0.73 -28.97
N THR A 319 -2.54 -0.03 -27.92
CA THR A 319 -1.93 1.30 -28.03
C THR A 319 -0.61 1.26 -28.82
N LEU A 320 0.12 0.14 -28.73
CA LEU A 320 1.35 -0.11 -29.49
C LEU A 320 1.10 -0.66 -30.90
N GLY A 321 -0.16 -0.75 -31.35
CA GLY A 321 -0.54 -1.25 -32.67
C GLY A 321 -0.43 -2.78 -32.82
N GLN A 322 -0.35 -3.50 -31.71
CA GLN A 322 -0.36 -4.96 -31.67
C GLN A 322 -1.79 -5.50 -31.52
N GLU A 323 -1.97 -6.79 -31.78
CA GLU A 323 -3.22 -7.49 -31.46
C GLU A 323 -3.51 -7.35 -29.95
N PRO A 324 -4.68 -6.79 -29.56
CA PRO A 324 -5.00 -6.52 -28.16
C PRO A 324 -4.93 -7.77 -27.28
N TRP A 325 -5.49 -8.88 -27.75
CA TRP A 325 -5.59 -10.12 -26.98
C TRP A 325 -5.42 -11.34 -27.87
N THR A 326 -4.32 -12.06 -27.68
CA THR A 326 -3.99 -13.24 -28.49
C THR A 326 -4.62 -14.50 -27.91
N GLU A 327 -4.77 -15.55 -28.73
CA GLU A 327 -5.27 -16.86 -28.27
C GLU A 327 -4.39 -17.45 -27.15
N HIS A 328 -3.08 -17.23 -27.21
CA HIS A 328 -2.15 -17.66 -26.16
C HIS A 328 -2.42 -16.98 -24.81
N LEU A 329 -2.68 -15.67 -24.80
CA LEU A 329 -3.03 -14.93 -23.59
C LEU A 329 -4.37 -15.40 -23.01
N SER A 330 -5.35 -15.67 -23.88
CA SER A 330 -6.63 -16.22 -23.48
C SER A 330 -6.48 -17.60 -22.81
N LYS A 331 -5.68 -18.51 -23.41
CA LYS A 331 -5.40 -19.83 -22.83
C LYS A 331 -4.67 -19.78 -21.49
N TYR A 332 -3.68 -18.90 -21.35
CA TYR A 332 -2.89 -18.78 -20.12
C TYR A 332 -3.70 -18.18 -18.95
N THR A 333 -4.45 -17.11 -19.21
CA THR A 333 -5.18 -16.38 -18.17
C THR A 333 -6.58 -16.90 -17.90
N GLY A 334 -7.17 -17.61 -18.86
CA GLY A 334 -8.57 -18.01 -18.87
C GLY A 334 -9.55 -16.88 -19.18
N TYR A 335 -9.08 -15.70 -19.59
CA TYR A 335 -9.93 -14.54 -19.92
C TYR A 335 -10.14 -14.39 -21.42
N GLU A 336 -11.40 -14.21 -21.83
CA GLU A 336 -11.75 -13.78 -23.17
C GLU A 336 -11.78 -12.25 -23.26
N LEU A 337 -11.50 -11.69 -24.44
CA LEU A 337 -11.49 -10.23 -24.66
C LEU A 337 -12.82 -9.59 -24.22
N ASN A 338 -13.96 -10.22 -24.53
CA ASN A 338 -15.30 -9.74 -24.16
C ASN A 338 -15.48 -9.53 -22.66
N SER A 339 -14.85 -10.38 -21.84
CA SER A 339 -14.92 -10.26 -20.37
C SER A 339 -14.11 -9.07 -19.84
N LEU A 340 -13.10 -8.63 -20.59
CA LEU A 340 -12.20 -7.54 -20.22
C LEU A 340 -12.69 -6.17 -20.73
N LEU A 341 -13.56 -6.13 -21.74
CA LEU A 341 -13.99 -4.89 -22.42
C LEU A 341 -14.44 -3.79 -21.45
N LYS A 342 -15.26 -4.14 -20.45
CA LYS A 342 -15.72 -3.16 -19.46
C LYS A 342 -14.54 -2.51 -18.71
N CYS A 343 -13.57 -3.29 -18.25
CA CYS A 343 -12.40 -2.75 -17.55
C CYS A 343 -11.47 -1.97 -18.50
N ILE A 344 -11.31 -2.45 -19.74
CA ILE A 344 -10.55 -1.78 -20.80
C ILE A 344 -11.13 -0.40 -21.13
N GLU A 345 -12.46 -0.27 -21.24
CA GLU A 345 -13.13 1.01 -21.50
C GLU A 345 -12.88 2.03 -20.38
N PHE A 346 -13.00 1.59 -19.12
CA PHE A 346 -12.68 2.41 -17.96
C PHE A 346 -11.21 2.86 -17.96
N LEU A 347 -10.28 1.95 -18.23
CA LEU A 347 -8.85 2.27 -18.33
C LEU A 347 -8.54 3.22 -19.48
N ASN A 348 -9.16 3.03 -20.64
CA ASN A 348 -9.00 3.91 -21.80
C ASN A 348 -9.56 5.31 -21.53
N MET A 349 -10.70 5.42 -20.83
CA MET A 349 -11.23 6.70 -20.38
C MET A 349 -10.23 7.40 -19.45
N MET A 350 -9.72 6.70 -18.43
CA MET A 350 -8.72 7.27 -17.51
C MET A 350 -7.43 7.66 -18.23
N PHE A 351 -6.96 6.84 -19.17
CA PHE A 351 -5.76 7.12 -19.96
C PHE A 351 -5.93 8.39 -20.83
N ARG A 352 -7.12 8.60 -21.41
CA ARG A 352 -7.46 9.82 -22.17
C ARG A 352 -7.56 11.05 -21.28
N MET A 353 -8.09 10.91 -20.07
CA MET A 353 -8.27 12.00 -19.12
C MET A 353 -7.01 12.34 -18.33
N SER A 354 -6.02 11.44 -18.29
CA SER A 354 -4.78 11.60 -17.53
C SER A 354 -4.05 12.93 -17.78
N PRO A 355 -3.88 13.43 -19.03
CA PRO A 355 -3.22 14.72 -19.27
C PRO A 355 -3.98 15.93 -18.71
N THR A 356 -5.29 15.81 -18.49
CA THR A 356 -6.17 16.87 -18.00
C THR A 356 -6.55 16.70 -16.52
N SER A 357 -6.11 15.62 -15.88
CA SER A 357 -6.34 15.34 -14.47
C SER A 357 -5.60 16.36 -13.60
N SER A 358 -6.08 16.59 -12.38
CA SER A 358 -5.33 17.40 -11.40
C SER A 358 -4.19 16.63 -10.72
N GLN A 359 -4.24 15.29 -10.76
CA GLN A 359 -3.24 14.38 -10.21
C GLN A 359 -2.29 13.95 -11.32
N HIS A 360 -1.01 14.28 -11.19
CA HIS A 360 -0.01 14.11 -12.24
C HIS A 360 1.17 13.21 -11.84
N ALA A 361 1.31 12.81 -10.58
CA ALA A 361 2.50 12.11 -10.08
C ALA A 361 2.78 10.82 -10.87
N ILE A 362 1.74 10.04 -11.19
CA ILE A 362 1.87 8.81 -11.99
C ILE A 362 2.32 9.13 -13.43
N MET A 363 1.75 10.16 -14.05
CA MET A 363 2.12 10.55 -15.42
C MET A 363 3.59 10.99 -15.48
N ASP A 364 4.03 11.76 -14.48
CA ASP A 364 5.40 12.27 -14.41
C ASP A 364 6.41 11.16 -14.09
N LYS A 365 6.07 10.23 -13.17
CA LYS A 365 6.83 8.99 -12.94
C LYS A 365 7.10 8.24 -14.25
N TYR A 366 6.06 7.96 -15.03
CA TYR A 366 6.17 7.21 -16.29
C TYR A 366 6.63 8.03 -17.49
N ARG A 367 6.82 9.34 -17.33
CA ARG A 367 7.48 10.20 -18.33
C ARG A 367 8.99 9.99 -18.32
N ASN A 368 9.54 9.56 -17.19
CA ASN A 368 10.96 9.27 -17.04
C ASN A 368 11.45 8.24 -18.08
N LYS A 369 12.66 8.45 -18.60
CA LYS A 369 13.31 7.54 -19.56
C LYS A 369 13.49 6.13 -19.00
N LYS A 370 13.56 5.98 -17.67
CA LYS A 370 13.57 4.67 -16.98
C LYS A 370 12.42 3.76 -17.44
N TYR A 371 11.24 4.34 -17.67
CA TYR A 371 10.04 3.63 -18.11
C TYR A 371 9.76 3.85 -19.60
N LEU A 372 10.78 4.19 -20.40
CA LEU A 372 10.67 4.45 -21.85
C LEU A 372 9.68 5.58 -22.23
N SER A 373 9.41 6.51 -21.31
CA SER A 373 8.50 7.63 -21.52
C SER A 373 7.11 7.20 -22.04
N VAL A 374 6.59 6.08 -21.53
CA VAL A 374 5.32 5.49 -21.99
C VAL A 374 4.11 6.37 -21.70
N SER A 375 4.17 7.27 -20.71
CA SER A 375 3.07 8.20 -20.43
C SER A 375 2.88 9.25 -21.53
N SER A 376 3.89 9.49 -22.37
CA SER A 376 3.78 10.40 -23.53
C SER A 376 3.07 9.77 -24.73
N LEU A 377 2.79 8.46 -24.69
CA LEU A 377 2.05 7.78 -25.74
C LEU A 377 0.58 8.19 -25.69
N LYS A 378 -0.02 8.40 -26.87
CA LYS A 378 -1.45 8.69 -26.96
C LYS A 378 -2.23 7.40 -27.11
N PRO A 379 -3.40 7.28 -26.45
CA PRO A 379 -4.33 6.18 -26.67
C PRO A 379 -4.63 6.05 -28.16
N ASN A 380 -4.66 4.81 -28.66
CA ASN A 380 -5.04 4.57 -30.04
C ASN A 380 -6.50 5.04 -30.27
N PRO A 381 -6.76 5.86 -31.31
CA PRO A 381 -8.10 6.40 -31.54
C PRO A 381 -9.11 5.35 -32.00
N LYS A 382 -8.65 4.21 -32.52
CA LYS A 382 -9.53 3.11 -32.96
C LYS A 382 -10.15 2.41 -31.75
N PRO A 383 -11.42 1.98 -31.83
CA PRO A 383 -11.99 1.11 -30.80
C PRO A 383 -11.27 -0.24 -30.82
N ILE A 384 -11.19 -0.89 -29.65
CA ILE A 384 -10.56 -2.22 -29.50
C ILE A 384 -11.42 -3.33 -30.14
N CYS A 385 -12.68 -3.03 -30.45
CA CYS A 385 -13.61 -3.88 -31.20
C CYS A 385 -14.35 -3.07 -32.27
#